data_AF-A0A1S2CG44-F1
#
_entry.id   AF-A0A1S2CG44-F1
#
_cell.length_a   1.000
_cell.length_b   1.000
_cell.length_c   1.000
_cell.angle_alpha   90.00
_cell.angle_beta   90.00
_cell.angle_gamma   90.00
#
_symmetry.space_group_name_H-M   'P 1'
#
loop_
_entity.id
_entity.type
_entity.pdbx_description
1 polymer ?
#
loop_
_entity_poly.entity_id
_entity_poly.type
_entity_poly.pdbx_seq_one_letter_code
_entity_poly.pdbx_strand_id
1 'polypeptide(L)'
;MDMLIMQVSLFVLAVILGIELITKVPATLHTPLMSGSNAISGISLVGALLAAGSGDINSLWVSILGMVAVALATINVVGGFLVTNRMLQMFSRRR
;
A
#
# COMPACT_ATOMS: atom_id res chain seq x y z
N MET A 1 -14.12 -23.83 -5.07
CA MET A 1 -14.58 -23.43 -3.73
C MET A 1 -13.41 -23.22 -2.79
N ASP A 2 -12.43 -24.12 -2.77
CA ASP A 2 -11.28 -24.06 -1.84
C ASP A 2 -10.46 -22.76 -1.92
N MET A 3 -10.16 -22.25 -3.13
CA MET A 3 -9.42 -20.99 -3.29
C MET A 3 -10.17 -19.78 -2.72
N LEU A 4 -11.49 -19.71 -2.94
CA LEU A 4 -12.31 -18.63 -2.39
C LEU A 4 -12.38 -18.71 -0.86
N ILE A 5 -12.57 -19.91 -0.33
CA ILE A 5 -12.56 -20.16 1.12
C ILE A 5 -11.22 -19.71 1.71
N MET A 6 -10.10 -20.11 1.09
CA MET A 6 -8.76 -19.71 1.51
C MET A 6 -8.56 -18.18 1.49
N GLN A 7 -8.95 -17.50 0.41
CA GLN A 7 -8.83 -16.04 0.28
C GLN A 7 -9.65 -15.30 1.33
N VAL A 8 -10.90 -15.74 1.58
CA VAL A 8 -11.76 -15.15 2.60
C VAL A 8 -11.22 -15.42 4.01
N SER A 9 -10.72 -16.64 4.28
CA SER A 9 -10.06 -16.95 5.55
C SER A 9 -8.84 -16.06 5.78
N LEU A 10 -7.97 -15.90 4.78
CA LEU A 10 -6.82 -15.00 4.85
C LEU A 10 -7.24 -13.55 5.08
N PHE A 11 -8.28 -13.08 4.38
CA PHE A 11 -8.82 -11.74 4.55
C PHE A 11 -9.31 -11.50 5.99
N VAL A 12 -10.13 -12.40 6.53
CA VAL A 12 -10.65 -12.29 7.91
C VAL A 12 -9.51 -12.30 8.94
N LEU A 13 -8.55 -13.21 8.81
CA LEU A 13 -7.40 -13.29 9.70
C LEU A 13 -6.52 -12.03 9.62
N ALA A 14 -6.30 -11.48 8.42
CA ALA A 14 -5.54 -10.25 8.23
C ALA A 14 -6.24 -9.03 8.85
N VAL A 15 -7.57 -8.94 8.79
CA VAL A 15 -8.35 -7.88 9.44
C VAL A 15 -8.20 -7.94 10.96
N ILE A 16 -8.36 -9.12 11.55
CA ILE A 16 -8.19 -9.31 13.01
C ILE A 16 -6.77 -8.95 13.44
N LEU A 17 -5.76 -9.42 12.69
CA LEU A 17 -4.36 -9.07 12.93
C LEU A 17 -4.12 -7.55 12.85
N GLY A 18 -4.70 -6.88 11.85
CA GLY A 18 -4.58 -5.43 11.68
C GLY A 18 -5.13 -4.65 12.87
N ILE A 19 -6.29 -5.05 13.40
CA ILE A 19 -6.88 -4.44 14.60
C ILE A 19 -5.94 -4.63 15.80
N GLU A 20 -5.48 -5.86 16.04
CA GLU A 20 -4.63 -6.20 17.19
C GLU A 20 -3.26 -5.50 17.17
N LEU A 21 -2.73 -5.21 15.98
CA LEU A 21 -1.48 -4.45 15.82
C LEU A 21 -1.69 -2.97 16.09
N ILE A 22 -2.74 -2.35 15.55
CA ILE A 22 -2.99 -0.91 15.66
C ILE A 22 -3.35 -0.51 17.10
N THR A 23 -4.10 -1.34 17.84
CA THR A 23 -4.49 -1.06 19.24
C THR A 23 -3.30 -0.96 20.19
N LYS A 24 -2.15 -1.52 19.82
CA LYS A 24 -0.92 -1.52 20.62
C LYS A 24 0.05 -0.39 20.27
N VAL A 25 -0.29 0.47 19.30
CA VAL A 25 0.57 1.60 18.91
C VAL A 25 0.38 2.76 19.90
N PRO A 26 1.45 3.32 20.49
CA PRO A 26 1.34 4.47 21.38
C PRO A 26 0.86 5.71 20.64
N ALA A 27 0.17 6.62 21.36
CA ALA A 27 -0.47 7.78 20.76
C ALA A 27 0.49 8.71 19.99
N THR A 28 1.76 8.77 20.42
CA THR A 28 2.83 9.54 19.78
C THR A 28 3.14 9.08 18.36
N LEU A 29 2.81 7.84 17.99
CA LEU A 29 3.06 7.26 16.68
C LEU A 29 1.85 7.24 15.75
N HIS A 30 0.68 7.77 16.14
CA HIS A 30 -0.50 7.74 15.26
C HIS A 30 -0.30 8.48 13.93
N THR A 31 0.39 9.63 13.93
CA THR A 31 0.65 10.38 12.70
C THR A 31 1.68 9.67 11.79
N PRO A 32 2.83 9.19 12.30
CA PRO A 32 3.70 8.29 11.54
C PRO A 32 2.99 7.02 11.05
N LEU A 33 2.11 6.43 11.86
CA LEU A 33 1.34 5.24 11.51
C LEU A 33 0.37 5.52 10.36
N MET A 34 -0.33 6.66 10.39
CA MET A 34 -1.22 7.10 9.31
C MET A 34 -0.44 7.30 8.00
N SER A 35 0.73 7.92 8.06
CA SER A 35 1.61 8.06 6.90
C SER A 35 2.11 6.69 6.40
N GLY A 36 2.49 5.80 7.31
CA GLY A 36 2.99 4.46 6.99
C GLY A 36 1.92 3.56 6.37
N SER A 37 0.69 3.57 6.88
CA SER A 37 -0.42 2.81 6.29
C SER A 37 -0.80 3.33 4.91
N ASN A 38 -0.70 4.64 4.68
CA ASN A 38 -0.84 5.21 3.33
C ASN A 38 0.26 4.71 2.38
N ALA A 39 1.52 4.65 2.83
CA ALA A 39 2.61 4.10 2.03
C ALA A 39 2.40 2.62 1.66
N ILE A 40 1.88 1.82 2.60
CA ILE A 40 1.55 0.40 2.40
C ILE A 40 0.41 0.22 1.38
N SER A 41 -0.57 1.15 1.35
CA SER A 41 -1.65 1.15 0.36
C SER A 41 -1.15 1.24 -1.10
N GLY A 42 0.10 1.69 -1.26
CA GLY A 42 0.83 1.67 -2.52
C GLY A 42 1.06 0.28 -3.11
N ILE A 43 0.70 -0.82 -2.41
CA ILE A 43 0.61 -2.17 -2.98
C ILE A 43 -0.28 -2.24 -4.25
N SER A 44 -1.18 -1.26 -4.43
CA SER A 44 -1.91 -1.02 -5.68
C SER A 44 -1.02 -0.97 -6.93
N LEU A 45 0.28 -0.66 -6.79
CA LEU A 45 1.28 -0.74 -7.85
C LEU A 45 1.36 -2.13 -8.49
N VAL A 46 1.20 -3.20 -7.72
CA VAL A 46 1.18 -4.58 -8.27
C VAL A 46 0.00 -4.75 -9.22
N GLY A 47 -1.18 -4.28 -8.82
CA GLY A 47 -2.37 -4.29 -9.68
C GLY A 47 -2.20 -3.43 -10.92
N ALA A 48 -1.59 -2.25 -10.78
CA ALA A 48 -1.31 -1.35 -11.89
C ALA A 48 -0.35 -1.97 -12.93
N LEU A 49 0.70 -2.65 -12.46
CA LEU A 49 1.65 -3.35 -13.34
C LEU A 49 0.99 -4.53 -14.07
N LEU A 50 0.16 -5.31 -13.38
CA LEU A 50 -0.60 -6.40 -14.01
C LEU A 50 -1.58 -5.87 -15.05
N ALA A 51 -2.27 -4.76 -14.78
CA ALA A 51 -3.18 -4.13 -15.72
C ALA A 51 -2.45 -3.55 -16.94
N ALA A 52 -1.34 -2.84 -16.72
CA ALA A 52 -0.52 -2.28 -17.80
C ALA A 52 0.15 -3.37 -18.66
N GLY A 53 0.51 -4.51 -18.06
CA GLY A 53 1.15 -5.66 -18.73
C GLY A 53 0.17 -6.68 -19.32
N SER A 54 -1.13 -6.40 -19.36
CA SER A 54 -2.17 -7.36 -19.77
C SER A 54 -2.16 -7.77 -21.25
N GLY A 55 -1.29 -7.17 -22.08
CA GLY A 55 -1.07 -7.57 -23.48
C GLY A 55 -2.12 -7.05 -24.47
N ASP A 56 -3.15 -6.35 -24.01
CA ASP A 56 -4.23 -5.81 -24.85
C ASP A 56 -3.86 -4.42 -25.43
N ILE A 57 -2.68 -4.37 -26.07
CA ILE A 57 -2.01 -3.15 -26.56
C ILE A 57 -2.84 -2.43 -27.66
N ASN A 58 -3.78 -3.15 -28.30
CA ASN A 58 -4.67 -2.59 -29.33
C ASN A 58 -5.70 -1.60 -28.75
N SER A 59 -5.91 -1.60 -27.43
CA SER A 59 -6.73 -0.60 -26.77
C SER A 59 -5.85 0.53 -26.24
N LEU A 60 -5.79 1.62 -27.01
CA LEU A 60 -5.07 2.86 -26.67
C LEU A 60 -5.44 3.36 -25.25
N TRP A 61 -6.71 3.16 -24.86
CA TRP A 61 -7.22 3.50 -23.53
C TRP A 61 -6.63 2.65 -22.40
N VAL A 62 -6.47 1.33 -22.60
CA VAL A 62 -5.87 0.43 -21.59
C VAL A 62 -4.42 0.82 -21.35
N SER A 63 -3.69 1.15 -22.42
CA SER A 63 -2.29 1.58 -22.32
C SER A 63 -2.14 2.91 -21.56
N ILE A 64 -2.97 3.91 -21.89
CA ILE A 64 -2.95 5.22 -21.20
C ILE A 64 -3.33 5.06 -19.73
N LEU A 65 -4.43 4.36 -19.43
CA LEU A 65 -4.89 4.18 -18.05
C LEU A 65 -3.90 3.34 -17.24
N GLY A 66 -3.29 2.30 -17.83
CA GLY A 66 -2.23 1.52 -17.21
C GLY A 66 -1.00 2.37 -16.87
N MET A 67 -0.55 3.21 -17.81
CA MET A 67 0.57 4.13 -17.58
C MET A 67 0.27 5.10 -16.43
N VAL A 68 -0.92 5.72 -16.44
CA VAL A 68 -1.36 6.65 -15.38
C VAL A 68 -1.46 5.92 -14.03
N ALA A 69 -2.03 4.72 -14.00
CA ALA A 69 -2.16 3.92 -12.79
C ALA A 69 -0.79 3.59 -12.19
N VAL A 70 0.18 3.17 -13.01
CA VAL A 70 1.55 2.89 -12.55
C VAL A 70 2.22 4.16 -12.02
N ALA A 71 2.07 5.30 -12.71
CA ALA A 71 2.65 6.57 -12.27
C ALA A 71 2.08 7.01 -10.91
N LEU A 72 0.75 7.00 -10.75
CA LEU A 72 0.09 7.39 -9.50
C LEU A 72 0.42 6.43 -8.35
N ALA A 73 0.43 5.12 -8.60
CA ALA A 73 0.78 4.14 -7.58
C ALA A 73 2.24 4.27 -7.16
N THR A 74 3.15 4.57 -8.09
CA THR A 74 4.57 4.83 -7.79
C THR A 74 4.73 6.09 -6.94
N ILE A 75 4.02 7.17 -7.25
CA ILE A 75 4.02 8.40 -6.45
C ILE A 75 3.53 8.11 -5.02
N ASN A 76 2.47 7.31 -4.86
CA ASN A 76 1.95 6.93 -3.55
C ASN A 76 3.00 6.15 -2.73
N VAL A 77 3.58 5.08 -3.29
CA VAL A 77 4.60 4.27 -2.62
C VAL A 77 5.81 5.12 -2.23
N VAL A 78 6.42 5.80 -3.20
CA VAL A 78 7.66 6.55 -2.98
C VAL A 78 7.43 7.73 -2.03
N GLY A 79 6.40 8.53 -2.28
CA GLY A 79 6.05 9.67 -1.42
C GLY A 79 5.68 9.24 0.00
N GLY A 80 4.88 8.18 0.13
CA GLY A 80 4.47 7.63 1.41
C GLY A 80 5.65 7.16 2.26
N PHE A 81 6.57 6.37 1.69
CA PHE A 81 7.74 5.90 2.44
C PHE A 81 8.73 7.03 2.76
N LEU A 82 8.92 8.01 1.87
CA LEU A 82 9.77 9.17 2.13
C LEU A 82 9.26 10.03 3.29
N VAL A 83 7.95 10.32 3.31
CA VAL A 83 7.32 11.11 4.39
C VAL A 83 7.36 10.33 5.71
N THR A 84 7.02 9.04 5.68
CA THR A 84 7.06 8.18 6.87
C THR A 84 8.47 8.11 7.47
N ASN A 85 9.50 7.96 6.63
CA ASN A 85 10.89 7.97 7.08
C ASN A 85 11.27 9.29 7.76
N ARG A 86 10.88 10.44 7.19
CA ARG A 86 11.11 11.76 7.81
C ARG A 86 10.42 11.90 9.16
N MET A 87 9.18 11.41 9.28
CA MET A 87 8.44 11.42 10.55
C MET A 87 9.10 10.55 11.61
N LEU A 88 9.54 9.32 11.25
CA LEU A 88 10.18 8.40 12.18
C LEU A 88 11.57 8.90 12.62
N GLN A 89 12.29 9.63 11.78
CA GLN A 89 13.57 10.26 12.15
C GLN A 89 13.44 11.26 13.30
N MET A 90 12.26 11.86 13.51
CA MET A 90 12.01 12.78 14.64
C MET A 90 12.01 12.07 16.00
N PHE A 91 11.85 10.74 16.02
CA PHE A 91 11.93 9.90 17.22
C PHE A 91 13.33 9.30 17.43
N SER A 92 14.23 9.43 16.46
CA SER A 92 15.61 9.00 16.61
C SER A 92 16.35 9.99 17.51
N ARG A 93 17.03 9.48 18.55
CA ARG A 93 17.95 10.30 19.35
C ARG A 93 19.02 10.87 18.42
N ARG A 94 19.11 12.20 18.33
CA ARG A 94 20.29 12.87 17.76
C ARG A 94 21.52 12.37 18.54
N ARG A 95 22.36 11.58 17.88
CA ARG A 95 23.76 11.47 18.30
C ARG A 95 24.50 12.72 17.85
#